data_AF-A0A6H0XJN3-F1
#
_entry.id   AF-A0A6H0XJN3-F1
#
_cell.length_a   1.000
_cell.length_b   1.000
_cell.length_c   1.000
_cell.angle_alpha   90.00
_cell.angle_beta   90.00
_cell.angle_gamma   90.00
#
_symmetry.space_group_name_H-M   'P 1'
#
loop_
_entity.id
_entity.type
_entity.pdbx_description
1 polymer ?
#
loop_
_entity_poly.entity_id
_entity_poly.type
_entity_poly.pdbx_seq_one_letter_code
_entity_poly.pdbx_strand_id
1 'polypeptide(L)'
;MQLPLGRPSATGTRKEQTLVVTGQWASPSSSTPSEAPTVSYDRIESVPPGSGPKLKEIDDQYLSCAPSETVQALTTDGYSLAFRNRLIYADTLPNAALDSGAWMPIFIHDVLMLPGTLAHIAGKDSEADIIDRMTPAVLQGYRALVRPKSEAPAIVKSDNPTDSVHGMVIFGQGKKARLPIQEHYSRHNARHITAKVTLEAMVPIPRALRGENGQQWGRQLVAVSAAVYVWLHYRTSDFPPDEQKAWTFEEFLRGSY
;
A
#
# COMPACT_ATOMS: atom_id res chain seq x y z
N MET A 1 -63.55 -30.63 -3.25
CA MET A 1 -63.54 -29.15 -3.08
C MET A 1 -62.17 -28.69 -3.55
N GLN A 2 -61.88 -28.41 -4.84
CA GLN A 2 -62.65 -27.78 -5.94
C GLN A 2 -62.91 -26.28 -5.74
N LEU A 3 -62.63 -25.52 -6.81
CA LEU A 3 -62.62 -24.05 -6.96
C LEU A 3 -64.03 -23.50 -7.32
N PRO A 4 -64.27 -22.17 -7.29
CA PRO A 4 -63.97 -21.28 -8.45
C PRO A 4 -63.02 -20.11 -8.08
N LEU A 5 -62.26 -19.43 -8.94
CA LEU A 5 -62.45 -18.85 -10.30
C LEU A 5 -63.28 -17.54 -10.36
N GLY A 6 -62.65 -16.47 -10.87
CA GLY A 6 -63.29 -15.18 -11.17
C GLY A 6 -62.33 -14.12 -11.75
N ARG A 7 -62.43 -13.84 -13.06
CA ARG A 7 -61.87 -12.65 -13.76
C ARG A 7 -63.05 -11.85 -14.37
N PRO A 8 -62.92 -10.54 -14.57
CA PRO A 8 -62.61 -9.99 -15.92
C PRO A 8 -61.59 -8.80 -15.82
N SER A 9 -60.90 -8.25 -16.85
CA SER A 9 -61.10 -8.03 -18.30
C SER A 9 -62.10 -6.90 -18.66
N ALA A 10 -61.80 -5.88 -19.50
CA ALA A 10 -60.52 -5.30 -19.96
C ALA A 10 -60.58 -3.74 -19.86
N THR A 11 -60.45 -2.79 -20.81
CA THR A 11 -60.22 -2.74 -22.28
C THR A 11 -59.80 -1.29 -22.68
N GLY A 12 -59.12 -1.06 -23.83
CA GLY A 12 -59.06 0.27 -24.52
C GLY A 12 -57.69 0.99 -24.55
N THR A 13 -56.85 0.80 -25.58
CA THR A 13 -56.65 1.71 -26.75
C THR A 13 -56.14 3.12 -26.43
N ARG A 14 -54.84 3.42 -26.62
CA ARG A 14 -54.12 3.74 -27.89
C ARG A 14 -54.41 5.14 -28.46
N LYS A 15 -53.34 5.94 -28.60
CA LYS A 15 -53.11 6.86 -29.74
C LYS A 15 -51.62 7.21 -29.85
N GLU A 16 -51.01 6.97 -31.01
CA GLU A 16 -49.74 7.61 -31.37
C GLU A 16 -49.98 9.08 -31.75
N GLN A 17 -48.98 9.94 -31.55
CA GLN A 17 -48.81 11.17 -32.32
C GLN A 17 -47.35 11.37 -32.71
N THR A 18 -47.06 11.16 -33.99
CA THR A 18 -45.85 11.64 -34.65
C THR A 18 -46.04 13.11 -35.00
N LEU A 19 -45.02 13.95 -34.79
CA LEU A 19 -44.94 15.26 -35.43
C LEU A 19 -43.59 15.39 -36.13
N VAL A 20 -43.61 15.73 -37.42
CA VAL A 20 -42.41 16.04 -38.22
C VAL A 20 -42.48 17.51 -38.60
N VAL A 21 -41.44 18.27 -38.29
CA VAL A 21 -41.19 19.60 -38.85
C VAL A 21 -39.70 19.71 -39.19
N THR A 22 -39.41 20.22 -40.38
CA THR A 22 -38.07 20.33 -40.97
C THR A 22 -37.44 21.70 -40.76
N GLY A 23 -36.11 21.76 -40.61
CA GLY A 23 -35.31 22.98 -40.62
C GLY A 23 -33.85 22.66 -40.94
N GLN A 24 -33.14 23.53 -41.68
CA GLN A 24 -31.84 23.23 -42.27
C GLN A 24 -30.66 24.00 -41.66
N TRP A 25 -29.52 23.32 -41.61
CA TRP A 25 -28.16 23.83 -41.90
C TRP A 25 -27.65 25.06 -41.12
N ALA A 26 -26.80 24.79 -40.12
CA ALA A 26 -25.59 25.58 -39.87
C ALA A 26 -24.49 24.67 -39.30
N SER A 27 -23.32 24.63 -39.94
CA SER A 27 -22.15 23.87 -39.47
C SER A 27 -21.18 24.79 -38.73
N PRO A 28 -20.68 24.40 -37.55
CA PRO A 28 -19.40 24.89 -37.03
C PRO A 28 -18.35 23.78 -37.00
N SER A 29 -17.18 24.11 -37.56
CA SER A 29 -15.82 23.62 -37.22
C SER A 29 -15.66 22.37 -36.34
N SER A 30 -14.88 21.42 -36.85
CA SER A 30 -14.20 20.36 -36.09
C SER A 30 -13.53 20.87 -34.80
N SER A 31 -13.83 20.23 -33.67
CA SER A 31 -13.02 20.27 -32.45
C SER A 31 -12.34 18.91 -32.24
N THR A 32 -11.15 18.92 -31.64
CA THR A 32 -10.28 17.75 -31.50
C THR A 32 -10.75 16.74 -30.46
N PRO A 33 -10.38 15.45 -30.58
CA PRO A 33 -10.53 14.52 -29.46
C PRO A 33 -9.70 15.00 -28.27
N SER A 34 -10.29 15.01 -27.08
CA SER A 34 -9.57 15.39 -25.86
C SER A 34 -8.43 14.41 -25.59
N GLU A 35 -7.21 14.91 -25.45
CA GLU A 35 -6.06 14.09 -25.08
C GLU A 35 -6.29 13.45 -23.71
N ALA A 36 -6.01 12.15 -23.61
CA ALA A 36 -5.71 11.52 -22.34
C ALA A 36 -4.35 12.04 -21.84
N PRO A 37 -4.12 12.20 -20.53
CA PRO A 37 -2.87 12.72 -20.01
C PRO A 37 -1.71 11.75 -20.31
N THR A 38 -0.95 12.06 -21.37
CA THR A 38 0.30 11.37 -21.70
C THR A 38 1.31 11.59 -20.57
N VAL A 39 1.47 10.59 -19.71
CA VAL A 39 2.53 10.59 -18.69
C VAL A 39 3.87 10.52 -19.41
N SER A 40 4.59 11.64 -19.43
CA SER A 40 5.96 11.69 -19.94
C SER A 40 6.84 10.84 -19.02
N TYR A 41 7.32 9.72 -19.56
CA TYR A 41 8.46 9.03 -18.98
C TYR A 41 9.72 9.70 -19.52
N ASP A 42 10.46 10.39 -18.66
CA ASP A 42 11.80 10.85 -19.02
C ASP A 42 12.63 9.63 -19.43
N ARG A 43 13.03 9.62 -20.69
CA ARG A 43 13.79 8.54 -21.30
C ARG A 43 15.18 8.54 -20.71
N ILE A 44 15.38 7.77 -19.65
CA ILE A 44 16.69 7.57 -19.01
C ILE A 44 17.70 7.23 -20.11
N GLU A 45 18.69 8.11 -20.28
CA GLU A 45 19.73 7.90 -21.28
C GLU A 45 20.49 6.62 -20.94
N SER A 46 20.79 5.81 -21.96
CA SER A 46 21.42 4.52 -21.78
C SER A 46 22.85 4.69 -21.25
N VAL A 47 23.02 4.46 -19.95
CA VAL A 47 24.33 4.48 -19.27
C VAL A 47 25.30 3.57 -20.02
N PRO A 48 26.51 4.06 -20.38
CA PRO A 48 27.45 3.27 -21.18
C PRO A 48 27.92 2.01 -20.42
N PRO A 49 28.16 0.89 -21.12
CA PRO A 49 28.56 -0.37 -20.51
C PRO A 49 29.98 -0.28 -19.92
N GLY A 50 30.05 0.06 -18.63
CA GLY A 50 31.30 0.19 -17.87
C GLY A 50 31.11 0.88 -16.52
N SER A 51 30.19 1.83 -16.42
CA SER A 51 29.86 2.55 -15.18
C SER A 51 28.64 1.93 -14.47
N GLY A 52 28.75 0.65 -14.10
CA GLY A 52 27.84 0.08 -13.10
C GLY A 52 28.03 0.79 -11.75
N PRO A 53 26.98 0.99 -10.95
CA PRO A 53 27.16 1.53 -9.61
C PRO A 53 28.04 0.56 -8.82
N LYS A 54 29.18 1.04 -8.29
CA LYS A 54 29.88 0.32 -7.24
C LYS A 54 28.87 0.08 -6.13
N LEU A 55 28.71 -1.18 -5.69
CA LEU A 55 28.08 -1.42 -4.40
C LEU A 55 28.90 -0.63 -3.38
N LYS A 56 28.29 0.42 -2.82
CA LYS A 56 28.61 0.80 -1.46
C LYS A 56 28.05 -0.33 -0.62
N GLU A 57 28.91 -0.94 0.18
CA GLU A 57 28.45 -1.64 1.38
C GLU A 57 27.70 -0.58 2.19
N ILE A 58 26.37 -0.70 2.20
CA ILE A 58 25.52 0.00 3.16
C ILE A 58 25.45 -0.99 4.30
N ASP A 59 25.97 -0.63 5.48
CA ASP A 59 26.14 -1.54 6.61
C ASP A 59 24.89 -2.42 6.86
N ASP A 60 25.00 -3.72 6.56
CA ASP A 60 23.89 -4.69 6.62
C ASP A 60 23.21 -4.74 8.01
N GLN A 61 23.93 -4.31 9.05
CA GLN A 61 23.43 -4.16 10.42
C GLN A 61 22.25 -3.19 10.57
N TYR A 62 22.09 -2.19 9.68
CA TYR A 62 21.07 -1.14 9.81
C TYR A 62 19.85 -1.32 8.91
N LEU A 63 19.83 -2.34 8.04
CA LEU A 63 18.75 -2.55 7.05
C LEU A 63 18.17 -3.98 7.04
N SER A 64 18.65 -4.86 7.92
CA SER A 64 18.11 -6.21 8.08
C SER A 64 16.62 -6.17 8.45
N CYS A 65 15.76 -6.58 7.54
CA CYS A 65 14.33 -6.73 7.79
C CYS A 65 14.10 -8.11 8.43
N ALA A 66 14.64 -8.29 9.64
CA ALA A 66 14.53 -9.47 10.50
C ALA A 66 13.75 -9.11 11.78
N PRO A 67 12.92 -10.02 12.34
CA PRO A 67 12.20 -9.77 13.58
C PRO A 67 13.02 -10.21 14.78
N SER A 68 12.97 -9.48 15.90
CA SER A 68 13.59 -9.92 17.15
C SER A 68 13.02 -11.27 17.60
N GLU A 69 13.78 -12.02 18.39
CA GLU A 69 13.34 -13.30 18.95
C GLU A 69 12.06 -13.13 19.79
N THR A 70 11.92 -11.99 20.49
CA THR A 70 10.68 -11.61 21.19
C THR A 70 9.48 -11.54 20.23
N VAL A 71 9.62 -10.84 19.11
CA VAL A 71 8.53 -10.68 18.13
C VAL A 71 8.15 -12.04 17.54
N GLN A 72 9.11 -12.92 17.28
CA GLN A 72 8.84 -14.29 16.83
C GLN A 72 8.11 -15.12 17.89
N ALA A 73 8.41 -14.94 19.17
CA ALA A 73 7.77 -15.66 20.28
C ALA A 73 6.37 -15.15 20.68
N LEU A 74 6.02 -13.91 20.30
CA LEU A 74 4.76 -13.25 20.70
C LEU A 74 3.77 -12.99 19.54
N THR A 75 4.07 -13.42 18.31
CA THR A 75 3.19 -13.19 17.13
C THR A 75 2.51 -14.45 16.62
N THR A 76 1.51 -14.27 15.75
CA THR A 76 0.82 -15.38 15.08
C THR A 76 1.66 -15.98 13.95
N ASP A 77 1.35 -17.23 13.57
CA ASP A 77 1.92 -17.86 12.37
C ASP A 77 1.69 -17.00 11.12
N GLY A 78 0.51 -16.39 10.99
CA GLY A 78 0.19 -15.46 9.91
C GLY A 78 1.15 -14.27 9.83
N TYR A 79 1.48 -13.64 10.96
CA TYR A 79 2.52 -12.59 11.00
C TYR A 79 3.89 -13.14 10.61
N SER A 80 4.28 -14.30 11.14
CA SER A 80 5.56 -14.95 10.83
C SER A 80 5.70 -15.34 9.35
N LEU A 81 4.60 -15.65 8.66
CA LEU A 81 4.55 -15.86 7.22
C LEU A 81 4.66 -14.53 6.46
N ALA A 82 3.82 -13.54 6.80
CA ALA A 82 3.85 -12.20 6.20
C ALA A 82 5.24 -11.52 6.32
N PHE A 83 5.94 -11.78 7.43
CA PHE A 83 7.28 -11.25 7.67
C PHE A 83 8.37 -11.95 6.84
N ARG A 84 8.15 -13.21 6.42
CA ARG A 84 9.08 -13.94 5.53
C ARG A 84 8.92 -13.57 4.06
N ASN A 85 7.80 -12.93 3.69
CA ASN A 85 7.55 -12.50 2.32
C ASN A 85 8.59 -11.47 1.84
N ARG A 86 8.87 -11.52 0.54
CA ARG A 86 9.82 -10.66 -0.17
C ARG A 86 9.21 -10.31 -1.52
N LEU A 87 9.30 -9.05 -1.92
CA LEU A 87 8.79 -8.61 -3.21
C LEU A 87 9.58 -9.32 -4.32
N ILE A 88 8.95 -10.19 -5.12
CA ILE A 88 9.59 -10.68 -6.33
C ILE A 88 9.62 -9.51 -7.31
N TYR A 89 10.82 -8.99 -7.58
CA TYR A 89 11.04 -7.88 -8.51
C TYR A 89 11.47 -8.46 -9.85
N ALA A 90 10.48 -8.91 -10.61
CA ALA A 90 10.67 -9.35 -11.99
C ALA A 90 10.20 -8.26 -12.95
N ASP A 91 10.98 -7.96 -13.99
CA ASP A 91 10.55 -7.11 -15.10
C ASP A 91 9.28 -7.64 -15.83
N THR A 92 8.93 -8.90 -15.54
CA THR A 92 7.79 -9.64 -16.09
C THR A 92 6.65 -9.87 -15.10
N LEU A 93 6.71 -9.33 -13.87
CA LEU A 93 5.53 -9.25 -13.01
C LEU A 93 4.72 -8.02 -13.45
N PRO A 94 3.56 -8.18 -14.12
CA PRO A 94 2.77 -7.04 -14.53
C PRO A 94 2.29 -6.28 -13.30
N ASN A 95 2.09 -4.96 -13.43
CA ASN A 95 1.56 -4.10 -12.37
C ASN A 95 0.25 -4.63 -11.75
N ALA A 96 -0.48 -5.52 -12.43
CA ALA A 96 -1.68 -6.21 -11.96
C ALA A 96 -1.44 -7.27 -10.87
N ALA A 97 -0.25 -7.90 -10.79
CA ALA A 97 -0.01 -9.02 -9.87
C ALA A 97 -0.03 -8.60 -8.38
N LEU A 98 0.37 -7.35 -8.11
CA LEU A 98 0.30 -6.71 -6.79
C LEU A 98 -0.50 -5.39 -6.82
N ASP A 99 -1.24 -5.18 -7.92
CA ASP A 99 -2.07 -4.00 -8.26
C ASP A 99 -1.42 -2.61 -8.00
N SER A 100 -0.08 -2.57 -7.94
CA SER A 100 0.72 -1.42 -7.50
C SER A 100 0.65 -0.23 -8.46
N GLY A 101 0.37 -0.50 -9.73
CA GLY A 101 0.13 0.53 -10.75
C GLY A 101 -1.29 1.13 -10.71
N ALA A 102 -2.28 0.43 -10.13
CA ALA A 102 -3.64 0.94 -9.97
C ALA A 102 -3.87 1.58 -8.59
N TRP A 103 -3.22 1.07 -7.54
CA TRP A 103 -3.35 1.58 -6.17
C TRP A 103 -1.99 1.62 -5.45
N MET A 104 -1.47 2.84 -5.24
CA MET A 104 -0.23 3.08 -4.49
C MET A 104 -0.17 2.27 -3.18
N PRO A 105 0.85 1.42 -2.94
CA PRO A 105 0.95 0.59 -1.74
C PRO A 105 0.81 1.39 -0.43
N ILE A 106 0.37 0.76 0.65
CA ILE A 106 0.23 1.42 1.96
C ILE A 106 1.32 0.91 2.89
N PHE A 107 2.09 1.82 3.49
CA PHE A 107 2.98 1.49 4.60
C PHE A 107 2.20 1.57 5.91
N ILE A 108 2.30 0.52 6.70
CA ILE A 108 1.72 0.37 8.03
C ILE A 108 2.83 0.05 9.03
N HIS A 109 2.62 0.41 10.29
CA HIS A 109 3.64 0.27 11.34
C HIS A 109 3.09 -0.23 12.68
N ASP A 110 1.77 -0.17 12.87
CA ASP A 110 1.06 -0.37 14.14
C ASP A 110 0.43 -1.76 14.23
N VAL A 111 -0.64 -1.91 15.02
CA VAL A 111 -1.41 -3.17 15.17
C VAL A 111 -1.89 -3.75 13.84
N LEU A 112 -2.04 -2.94 12.79
CA LEU A 112 -2.36 -3.43 11.43
C LEU A 112 -1.26 -4.32 10.82
N MET A 113 -0.06 -4.40 11.41
CA MET A 113 0.94 -5.38 10.97
C MET A 113 0.55 -6.83 11.29
N LEU A 114 -0.42 -7.06 12.19
CA LEU A 114 -1.02 -8.37 12.39
C LEU A 114 -2.00 -8.69 11.25
N PRO A 115 -1.77 -9.74 10.42
CA PRO A 115 -2.59 -10.00 9.24
C PRO A 115 -4.07 -10.19 9.54
N GLY A 116 -4.43 -10.90 10.62
CA GLY A 116 -5.82 -11.04 11.09
C GLY A 116 -6.51 -9.72 11.44
N THR A 117 -5.81 -8.79 12.12
CA THR A 117 -6.38 -7.47 12.43
C THR A 117 -6.60 -6.65 11.16
N LEU A 118 -5.64 -6.68 10.24
CA LEU A 118 -5.75 -6.01 8.94
C LEU A 118 -6.85 -6.64 8.07
N ALA A 119 -6.99 -7.96 8.06
CA ALA A 119 -8.03 -8.68 7.33
C ALA A 119 -9.43 -8.30 7.83
N HIS A 120 -9.62 -8.28 9.14
CA HIS A 120 -10.87 -7.85 9.77
C HIS A 120 -11.25 -6.41 9.35
N ILE A 121 -10.32 -5.46 9.48
CA ILE A 121 -10.55 -4.05 9.10
C ILE A 121 -10.74 -3.89 7.58
N ALA A 122 -9.99 -4.63 6.76
CA ALA A 122 -10.10 -4.62 5.30
C ALA A 122 -11.38 -5.25 4.74
N GLY A 123 -12.19 -5.91 5.59
CA GLY A 123 -13.39 -6.65 5.16
C GLY A 123 -13.03 -7.89 4.34
N LYS A 124 -12.11 -8.71 4.87
CA LYS A 124 -11.68 -10.00 4.30
C LYS A 124 -12.21 -11.17 5.12
N ASP A 125 -12.47 -12.28 4.44
CA ASP A 125 -12.96 -13.51 5.08
C ASP A 125 -11.82 -14.32 5.70
N SER A 126 -10.55 -14.08 5.30
CA SER A 126 -9.36 -14.77 5.83
C SER A 126 -8.14 -13.85 5.90
N GLU A 127 -7.22 -14.11 6.83
CA GLU A 127 -5.91 -13.46 6.85
C GLU A 127 -4.99 -13.93 5.71
N ALA A 128 -5.26 -15.09 5.11
CA ALA A 128 -4.55 -15.55 3.92
C ALA A 128 -4.70 -14.59 2.72
N ASP A 129 -5.83 -13.88 2.61
CA ASP A 129 -6.05 -12.85 1.58
C ASP A 129 -5.13 -11.63 1.72
N ILE A 130 -4.46 -11.51 2.87
CA ILE A 130 -3.64 -10.38 3.30
C ILE A 130 -2.15 -10.75 3.39
N ILE A 131 -1.82 -11.92 3.93
CA ILE A 131 -0.44 -12.39 4.17
C ILE A 131 0.45 -12.21 2.93
N ASP A 132 0.08 -12.81 1.79
CA ASP A 132 0.84 -12.78 0.52
C ASP A 132 0.98 -11.38 -0.09
N ARG A 133 0.27 -10.38 0.47
CA ARG A 133 0.27 -8.97 0.03
C ARG A 133 1.04 -8.05 0.97
N MET A 134 1.53 -8.58 2.09
CA MET A 134 2.38 -7.86 3.05
C MET A 134 3.86 -8.19 2.77
N THR A 135 4.72 -7.19 2.90
CA THR A 135 6.18 -7.35 2.82
C THR A 135 6.83 -6.42 3.86
N PRO A 136 7.81 -6.87 4.67
CA PRO A 136 8.52 -5.98 5.59
C PRO A 136 9.18 -4.81 4.87
N ALA A 137 9.20 -3.65 5.53
CA ALA A 137 9.84 -2.45 5.01
C ALA A 137 10.32 -1.51 6.12
N VAL A 138 11.22 -0.60 5.77
CA VAL A 138 11.75 0.45 6.65
C VAL A 138 11.48 1.83 6.02
N LEU A 139 10.95 2.74 6.83
CA LEU A 139 10.73 4.14 6.49
C LEU A 139 11.78 5.00 7.19
N GLN A 140 12.70 5.61 6.42
CA GLN A 140 13.84 6.39 6.95
C GLN A 140 13.54 7.89 7.12
N GLY A 141 14.14 8.49 8.15
CA GLY A 141 13.94 9.89 8.56
C GLY A 141 12.62 10.14 9.29
N TYR A 142 12.05 9.12 9.93
CA TYR A 142 10.80 9.18 10.68
C TYR A 142 10.93 8.33 11.96
N ARG A 143 10.12 8.63 12.97
CA ARG A 143 10.06 7.87 14.23
C ARG A 143 8.61 7.61 14.65
N ALA A 144 8.38 6.51 15.35
CA ALA A 144 7.07 6.14 15.89
C ALA A 144 6.99 6.48 17.38
N LEU A 145 5.91 7.15 17.79
CA LEU A 145 5.66 7.59 19.17
C LEU A 145 4.26 7.15 19.63
N VAL A 146 4.09 6.98 20.95
CA VAL A 146 2.77 6.79 21.59
C VAL A 146 2.11 8.16 21.77
N ARG A 147 0.94 8.40 21.14
CA ARG A 147 0.24 9.69 21.28
C ARG A 147 -0.31 9.90 22.71
N PRO A 148 -0.21 11.11 23.29
CA PRO A 148 -0.72 11.36 24.63
C PRO A 148 -2.25 11.32 24.61
N LYS A 149 -2.86 10.89 25.72
CA LYS A 149 -4.32 10.82 25.94
C LYS A 149 -5.09 9.83 25.05
N SER A 150 -4.52 9.35 23.95
CA SER A 150 -5.15 8.34 23.08
C SER A 150 -4.34 7.05 22.92
N GLU A 151 -3.13 6.99 23.48
CA GLU A 151 -2.23 5.81 23.53
C GLU A 151 -2.01 5.14 22.16
N ALA A 152 -2.19 5.93 21.09
CA ALA A 152 -2.24 5.43 19.72
C ALA A 152 -0.86 5.62 19.07
N PRO A 153 -0.30 4.60 18.39
CA PRO A 153 0.95 4.74 17.66
C PRO A 153 0.82 5.74 16.52
N ALA A 154 1.81 6.61 16.37
CA ALA A 154 1.86 7.61 15.31
C ALA A 154 3.27 7.80 14.77
N ILE A 155 3.37 7.82 13.44
CA ILE A 155 4.58 8.23 12.72
C ILE A 155 4.65 9.76 12.73
N VAL A 156 5.74 10.29 13.27
CA VAL A 156 6.12 11.70 13.12
C VAL A 156 7.40 11.83 12.30
N LYS A 157 7.58 12.98 11.64
CA LYS A 157 8.87 13.30 11.01
C LYS A 157 9.94 13.41 12.11
N SER A 158 11.14 12.88 11.85
CA SER A 158 12.28 13.14 12.71
C SER A 158 13.20 14.18 12.08
N ASP A 159 13.82 14.98 12.94
CA ASP A 159 14.92 15.89 12.59
C ASP A 159 16.23 15.13 12.40
N ASN A 160 16.36 13.93 12.98
CA ASN A 160 17.46 13.01 12.68
C ASN A 160 17.16 12.18 11.41
N PRO A 161 17.98 12.25 10.36
CA PRO A 161 17.79 11.44 9.16
C PRO A 161 18.08 9.95 9.35
N THR A 162 18.78 9.53 10.42
CA THR A 162 19.05 8.10 10.67
C THR A 162 17.94 7.38 11.44
N ASP A 163 17.00 8.11 12.03
CA ASP A 163 15.79 7.52 12.64
C ASP A 163 15.00 6.73 11.59
N SER A 164 14.42 5.61 11.98
CA SER A 164 13.54 4.86 11.09
C SER A 164 12.35 4.23 11.80
N VAL A 165 11.30 3.94 11.03
CA VAL A 165 10.16 3.14 11.44
C VAL A 165 10.19 1.83 10.66
N HIS A 166 10.31 0.72 11.38
CA HIS A 166 10.10 -0.62 10.82
C HIS A 166 8.60 -0.86 10.69
N GLY A 167 8.19 -1.49 9.59
CA GLY A 167 6.79 -1.68 9.26
C GLY A 167 6.57 -2.77 8.21
N MET A 168 5.37 -2.80 7.63
CA MET A 168 5.05 -3.59 6.45
C MET A 168 4.43 -2.71 5.36
N VAL A 169 4.72 -3.03 4.10
CA VAL A 169 4.02 -2.49 2.95
C VAL A 169 2.95 -3.48 2.52
N ILE A 170 1.71 -2.99 2.40
CA ILE A 170 0.58 -3.73 1.87
C ILE A 170 0.33 -3.37 0.41
N PHE A 171 0.34 -4.37 -0.45
CA PHE A 171 0.04 -4.29 -1.88
C PHE A 171 -1.40 -4.74 -2.20
N GLY A 172 -1.86 -4.51 -3.43
CA GLY A 172 -3.02 -5.19 -4.02
C GLY A 172 -4.40 -4.94 -3.41
N GLN A 173 -4.56 -4.09 -2.39
CA GLN A 173 -5.80 -4.05 -1.60
C GLN A 173 -7.05 -3.55 -2.34
N GLY A 174 -6.90 -2.76 -3.40
CA GLY A 174 -8.02 -2.19 -4.17
C GLY A 174 -8.88 -1.18 -3.38
N LYS A 175 -9.80 -0.50 -4.05
CA LYS A 175 -10.54 0.64 -3.45
C LYS A 175 -11.28 0.31 -2.15
N LYS A 176 -11.89 -0.88 -2.04
CA LYS A 176 -12.77 -1.25 -0.91
C LYS A 176 -11.99 -1.35 0.42
N ALA A 177 -10.94 -2.16 0.47
CA ALA A 177 -10.16 -2.39 1.69
C ALA A 177 -9.35 -1.16 2.15
N ARG A 178 -9.03 -0.24 1.23
CA ARG A 178 -8.29 1.00 1.55
C ARG A 178 -9.10 1.99 2.40
N LEU A 179 -10.43 2.02 2.26
CA LEU A 179 -11.26 3.00 2.95
C LEU A 179 -11.28 2.77 4.48
N PRO A 180 -11.50 1.54 5.00
CA PRO A 180 -11.35 1.27 6.44
C PRO A 180 -9.94 1.54 6.98
N ILE A 181 -8.89 1.20 6.24
CA ILE A 181 -7.49 1.48 6.64
C ILE A 181 -7.25 3.00 6.72
N GLN A 182 -7.77 3.76 5.75
CA GLN A 182 -7.73 5.22 5.79
C GLN A 182 -8.52 5.76 7.00
N GLU A 183 -9.69 5.22 7.29
CA GLU A 183 -10.53 5.67 8.39
C GLU A 183 -9.87 5.42 9.76
N HIS A 184 -9.29 4.23 9.96
CA HIS A 184 -8.48 3.86 11.13
C HIS A 184 -7.46 4.95 11.49
N TYR A 185 -6.59 5.32 10.54
CA TYR A 185 -5.60 6.36 10.77
C TYR A 185 -6.20 7.78 10.85
N SER A 186 -7.28 8.06 10.11
CA SER A 186 -7.95 9.38 10.11
C SER A 186 -8.60 9.69 11.47
N ARG A 187 -9.15 8.68 12.16
CA ARG A 187 -9.68 8.79 13.54
C ARG A 187 -8.62 9.26 14.54
N HIS A 188 -7.33 9.06 14.24
CA HIS A 188 -6.20 9.51 15.06
C HIS A 188 -5.52 10.79 14.52
N ASN A 189 -6.21 11.57 13.68
CA ASN A 189 -5.73 12.81 13.05
C ASN A 189 -4.46 12.65 12.17
N ALA A 190 -4.10 11.42 11.78
CA ALA A 190 -3.04 11.21 10.80
C ALA A 190 -3.53 11.52 9.38
N ARG A 191 -2.64 12.01 8.53
CA ARG A 191 -2.90 12.22 7.09
C ARG A 191 -1.90 11.41 6.27
N HIS A 192 -2.32 10.90 5.12
CA HIS A 192 -1.38 10.21 4.25
C HIS A 192 -0.46 11.21 3.53
N ILE A 193 0.81 10.82 3.39
CA ILE A 193 1.78 11.40 2.46
C ILE A 193 2.31 10.29 1.55
N THR A 194 2.87 10.66 0.40
CA THR A 194 3.70 9.72 -0.39
C THR A 194 5.13 9.78 0.12
N ALA A 195 5.70 8.65 0.53
CA ALA A 195 7.11 8.56 0.91
C ALA A 195 7.79 7.36 0.21
N LYS A 196 9.13 7.35 0.25
CA LYS A 196 9.91 6.18 -0.12
C LYS A 196 10.12 5.27 1.10
N VAL A 197 9.89 3.98 0.90
CA VAL A 197 10.10 2.91 1.88
C VAL A 197 11.02 1.85 1.27
N THR A 198 12.00 1.41 2.04
CA THR A 198 13.00 0.44 1.60
C THR A 198 12.55 -0.96 2.03
N LEU A 199 12.59 -1.93 1.12
CA LEU A 199 12.26 -3.33 1.41
C LEU A 199 13.23 -4.30 0.72
N GLU A 200 13.34 -5.51 1.25
CA GLU A 200 14.06 -6.60 0.60
C GLU A 200 13.21 -7.21 -0.53
N ALA A 201 13.77 -7.24 -1.74
CA ALA A 201 13.19 -7.85 -2.93
C ALA A 201 14.05 -9.00 -3.47
N MET A 202 13.40 -9.96 -4.12
CA MET A 202 14.05 -11.01 -4.91
C MET A 202 14.19 -10.52 -6.36
N VAL A 203 15.41 -10.20 -6.78
CA VAL A 203 15.73 -9.72 -8.14
C VAL A 203 16.33 -10.83 -8.99
N PRO A 204 16.07 -10.89 -10.32
CA PRO A 204 16.69 -11.88 -11.19
C PRO A 204 18.20 -11.60 -11.32
N ILE A 205 19.06 -12.58 -11.01
CA ILE A 205 20.51 -12.39 -11.15
C ILE A 205 20.84 -12.16 -12.64
N PRO A 206 21.54 -11.06 -13.01
CA PRO A 206 21.88 -10.76 -14.41
C PRO A 206 22.60 -11.92 -15.08
N ARG A 207 22.34 -12.17 -16.37
CA ARG A 207 22.96 -13.29 -17.11
C ARG A 207 24.50 -13.27 -17.07
N ALA A 208 25.11 -12.09 -17.00
CA ALA A 208 26.57 -11.93 -16.90
C ALA A 208 27.17 -12.35 -15.53
N LEU A 209 26.34 -12.52 -14.50
CA LEU A 209 26.73 -12.98 -13.15
C LEU A 209 26.20 -14.38 -12.84
N ARG A 210 25.60 -15.04 -13.83
CA ARG A 210 24.96 -16.36 -13.74
C ARG A 210 25.86 -17.38 -14.42
N GLY A 211 26.11 -18.52 -13.77
CA GLY A 211 26.72 -19.67 -14.43
C GLY A 211 25.75 -20.32 -15.44
N GLU A 212 26.08 -21.52 -15.92
CA GLU A 212 25.25 -22.28 -16.87
C GLU A 212 23.88 -22.73 -16.29
N ASN A 213 23.69 -22.55 -14.98
CA ASN A 213 22.45 -22.87 -14.28
C ASN A 213 21.30 -21.89 -14.61
N GLY A 214 20.06 -22.34 -14.39
CA GLY A 214 18.83 -21.62 -14.73
C GLY A 214 18.59 -20.30 -13.97
N GLN A 215 17.36 -19.77 -14.02
CA GLN A 215 17.02 -18.45 -13.46
C GLN A 215 17.22 -18.39 -11.93
N GLN A 216 18.39 -17.90 -11.51
CA GLN A 216 18.71 -17.60 -10.12
C GLN A 216 18.14 -16.24 -9.68
N TRP A 217 17.87 -16.11 -8.39
CA TRP A 217 17.34 -14.89 -7.78
C TRP A 217 18.24 -14.45 -6.63
N GLY A 218 18.64 -13.18 -6.63
CA GLY A 218 19.40 -12.55 -5.54
C GLY A 218 18.47 -11.73 -4.65
N ARG A 219 18.92 -11.39 -3.44
CA ARG A 219 18.25 -10.39 -2.60
C ARG A 219 18.82 -9.01 -2.89
N GLN A 220 17.97 -7.99 -2.96
CA GLN A 220 18.38 -6.59 -3.10
C GLN A 220 17.40 -5.68 -2.34
N LEU A 221 17.93 -4.64 -1.70
CA LEU A 221 17.11 -3.57 -1.11
C LEU A 221 16.61 -2.62 -2.20
N VAL A 222 15.29 -2.37 -2.24
CA VAL A 222 14.64 -1.50 -3.25
C VAL A 222 13.71 -0.47 -2.60
N ALA A 223 13.62 0.72 -3.20
CA ALA A 223 12.87 1.87 -2.65
C ALA A 223 11.53 2.10 -3.35
N VAL A 224 10.46 1.54 -2.78
CA VAL A 224 9.08 1.63 -3.29
C VAL A 224 8.42 2.93 -2.82
N SER A 225 7.53 3.51 -3.64
CA SER A 225 6.68 4.63 -3.23
C SER A 225 5.42 4.11 -2.54
N ALA A 226 5.15 4.55 -1.30
CA ALA A 226 3.99 4.13 -0.53
C ALA A 226 3.25 5.30 0.13
N ALA A 227 1.97 5.11 0.39
CA ALA A 227 1.17 5.96 1.27
C ALA A 227 1.55 5.68 2.73
N VAL A 228 2.08 6.68 3.43
CA VAL A 228 2.41 6.63 4.85
C VAL A 228 1.44 7.55 5.60
N TYR A 229 0.77 7.04 6.64
CA TYR A 229 -0.06 7.87 7.52
C TYR A 229 0.78 8.51 8.62
N VAL A 230 0.98 9.83 8.52
CA VAL A 230 1.81 10.62 9.43
C VAL A 230 0.97 11.63 10.21
N TRP A 231 1.38 11.92 11.45
CA TRP A 231 0.70 12.88 12.30
C TRP A 231 1.28 14.29 12.08
N LEU A 232 0.67 15.05 11.16
CA LEU A 232 1.13 16.38 10.71
C LEU A 232 0.99 17.51 11.74
N HIS A 233 0.53 17.24 12.95
CA HIS A 233 0.37 18.22 14.03
C HIS A 233 1.25 17.89 15.24
N TYR A 234 2.42 17.27 15.00
CA TYR A 234 3.53 17.33 15.94
C TYR A 234 4.04 18.77 16.04
N ARG A 235 3.58 19.50 17.06
CA ARG A 235 4.27 20.69 17.59
C ARG A 235 4.98 20.27 18.87
N THR A 236 6.15 20.85 19.13
CA THR A 236 6.91 20.64 20.38
C THR A 236 6.18 21.17 21.64
N SER A 237 5.08 21.92 21.47
CA SER A 237 4.14 22.28 22.53
C SER A 237 3.18 21.16 22.94
N ASP A 238 2.94 20.21 22.03
CA ASP A 238 1.90 19.18 22.15
C ASP A 238 2.47 17.86 22.69
N PHE A 239 3.80 17.84 22.90
CA PHE A 239 4.62 16.84 23.56
C PHE A 239 5.88 17.56 24.12
N PRO A 240 5.97 17.78 25.45
CA PRO A 240 7.26 17.97 26.10
C PRO A 240 8.21 16.80 25.71
N PRO A 241 9.52 17.02 25.50
CA PRO A 241 10.44 15.93 25.16
C PRO A 241 10.38 14.76 26.15
N ASP A 242 10.13 15.06 27.42
CA ASP A 242 10.05 14.12 28.53
C ASP A 242 8.79 13.22 28.50
N GLU A 243 7.77 13.59 27.71
CA GLU A 243 6.54 12.81 27.50
C GLU A 243 6.59 11.97 26.20
N GLN A 244 7.67 12.05 25.41
CA GLN A 244 7.78 11.37 24.11
C GLN A 244 8.15 9.88 24.26
N LYS A 245 7.22 9.06 24.76
CA LYS A 245 7.39 7.60 24.74
C LYS A 245 7.48 7.11 23.29
N ALA A 246 8.62 6.51 22.94
CA ALA A 246 8.80 5.80 21.69
C ALA A 246 7.79 4.65 21.61
N TRP A 247 7.27 4.37 20.41
CA TRP A 247 6.45 3.19 20.20
C TRP A 247 7.23 2.12 19.45
N THR A 248 7.24 0.90 19.97
CA THR A 248 7.68 -0.29 19.24
C THR A 248 6.58 -1.36 19.19
N PHE A 249 6.59 -2.15 18.13
CA PHE A 249 5.70 -3.31 18.00
C PHE A 249 5.99 -4.38 19.06
N GLU A 250 7.24 -4.47 19.54
CA GLU A 250 7.63 -5.42 20.58
C GLU A 250 7.03 -5.07 21.94
N GLU A 251 6.97 -3.78 22.31
CA GLU A 251 6.25 -3.31 23.51
C GLU A 251 4.73 -3.46 23.37
N PHE A 252 4.19 -3.28 22.16
CA PHE A 252 2.79 -3.55 21.87
C PHE A 252 2.44 -5.03 22.13
N LEU A 253 3.23 -5.96 21.58
CA LEU A 253 3.04 -7.41 21.78
C LEU A 253 3.25 -7.86 23.23
N ARG A 254 4.14 -7.19 23.99
CA ARG A 254 4.33 -7.42 25.42
C ARG A 254 3.21 -6.84 26.30
N GLY A 255 2.37 -5.93 25.77
CA GLY A 255 1.43 -5.15 26.58
C GLY A 255 2.11 -4.15 27.52
N SER A 256 3.27 -3.60 27.13
CA SER A 256 4.10 -2.69 27.94
C SER A 256 4.25 -1.27 27.34
N TYR A 257 3.40 -0.93 26.37
CA TYR A 257 3.38 0.38 25.70
C TYR A 257 2.66 1.47 26.48
#